data_AF-A0A520Y839-F1
#
_entry.id   AF-A0A520Y839-F1
#
_cell.length_a   1.000
_cell.length_b   1.000
_cell.length_c   1.000
_cell.angle_alpha   90.00
_cell.angle_beta   90.00
_cell.angle_gamma   90.00
#
_symmetry.space_group_name_H-M   'P 1'
#
loop_
_entity.id
_entity.type
_entity.pdbx_description
1 polymer ?
#
loop_
_entity_poly.entity_id
_entity_poly.type
_entity_poly.pdbx_seq_one_letter_code
_entity_poly.pdbx_strand_id
1 'polypeptide(L)'
;MIRALVVLLVSALLAAGLALAGSDQSSRIGNLPVFAICIAIAFIMQWIAFIPAWINKTEKFYDLTGSATYITVIALACVYTAELSLLKMIIAACVVLWALRLGSFLFLRIVQDKNDRRFDKIKTNPARFFSTWNLQGLWVSFTAAAALAAISSGRTEQGFAAIAII
;
A
#
# COMPACT_ATOMS: atom_id res chain seq x y z
N MET A 1 8.71 -22.17 11.37
CA MET A 1 8.22 -21.07 12.22
C MET A 1 9.20 -19.90 12.30
N ILE A 2 10.47 -20.11 12.66
CA ILE A 2 11.46 -19.03 12.82
C ILE A 2 11.52 -18.07 11.61
N ARG A 3 11.58 -18.61 10.38
CA ARG A 3 11.60 -17.78 9.15
C ARG A 3 10.39 -16.85 9.01
N ALA A 4 9.20 -17.30 9.41
CA ALA A 4 7.98 -16.49 9.35
C ALA A 4 8.04 -15.33 10.36
N LEU A 5 8.49 -15.62 11.59
CA LEU A 5 8.68 -14.59 12.62
C LEU A 5 9.71 -13.54 12.22
N VAL A 6 10.82 -13.97 11.60
CA VAL A 6 11.82 -13.04 11.06
C VAL A 6 11.21 -12.13 9.99
N VAL A 7 10.41 -12.67 9.07
CA VAL A 7 9.73 -11.85 8.03
C VAL A 7 8.80 -10.83 8.67
N LEU A 8 8.01 -11.22 9.67
CA LEU A 8 7.11 -10.31 10.37
C LEU A 8 7.88 -9.18 11.05
N LEU A 9 8.92 -9.51 11.81
CA LEU A 9 9.75 -8.52 12.51
C LEU A 9 10.45 -7.58 11.53
N VAL A 10 11.09 -8.11 10.50
CA VAL A 10 11.78 -7.29 9.49
C VAL A 10 10.79 -6.40 8.74
N SER A 11 9.62 -6.92 8.36
CA SER A 11 8.59 -6.11 7.69
C SER A 11 8.06 -4.97 8.56
N ALA A 12 7.84 -5.23 9.85
CA ALA A 12 7.42 -4.20 10.80
C ALA A 12 8.50 -3.13 11.01
N LEU A 13 9.77 -3.54 11.17
CA LEU A 13 10.88 -2.60 11.34
C LEU A 13 11.11 -1.73 10.10
N LEU A 14 11.05 -2.32 8.90
CA LEU A 14 11.17 -1.59 7.65
C LEU A 14 10.01 -0.63 7.43
N ALA A 15 8.78 -1.04 7.74
CA ALA A 15 7.62 -0.17 7.65
C ALA A 15 7.68 0.98 8.66
N ALA A 16 8.13 0.72 9.89
CA ALA A 16 8.34 1.75 10.91
C ALA A 16 9.44 2.74 10.48
N GLY A 17 10.58 2.25 9.98
CA GLY A 17 11.64 3.10 9.45
C GLY A 17 11.17 3.96 8.28
N LEU A 18 10.40 3.38 7.37
CA LEU A 18 9.79 4.11 6.25
C LEU A 18 8.81 5.18 6.74
N ALA A 19 7.93 4.84 7.69
CA ALA A 19 6.98 5.78 8.26
C ALA A 19 7.67 6.95 8.95
N LEU A 20 8.73 6.70 9.72
CA LEU A 20 9.53 7.76 10.34
C LEU A 20 10.18 8.65 9.27
N ALA A 21 10.86 8.06 8.29
CA ALA A 21 11.56 8.81 7.24
C ALA A 21 10.62 9.66 6.36
N GLY A 22 9.40 9.16 6.07
CA GLY A 22 8.42 9.89 5.25
C GLY A 22 7.55 10.89 6.03
N SER A 23 7.62 10.89 7.37
CA SER A 23 6.76 11.73 8.22
C SER A 23 7.22 13.18 8.35
N ASP A 24 8.51 13.47 8.15
CA ASP A 24 9.10 14.78 8.47
C ASP A 24 8.49 15.93 7.66
N GLN A 25 8.11 15.69 6.40
CA GLN A 25 7.55 16.71 5.49
C GLN A 25 6.09 16.43 5.07
N SER A 26 5.45 15.45 5.71
CA SER A 26 4.09 15.06 5.39
C SER A 26 3.07 16.00 6.04
N SER A 27 1.98 16.28 5.32
CA SER A 27 0.77 16.92 5.83
C SER A 27 0.26 16.16 7.06
N ARG A 28 -0.38 16.85 8.01
CA ARG A 28 -0.78 16.26 9.30
C ARG A 28 -2.29 16.31 9.49
N ILE A 29 -2.86 15.22 10.01
CA ILE A 29 -4.22 15.15 10.54
C ILE A 29 -4.11 15.31 12.06
N GLY A 30 -4.37 16.52 12.55
CA GLY A 30 -4.03 16.87 13.94
C GLY A 30 -2.52 16.73 14.18
N ASN A 31 -2.14 15.79 15.04
CA ASN A 31 -0.72 15.53 15.37
C ASN A 31 -0.06 14.43 14.53
N LEU A 32 -0.84 13.68 13.74
CA LEU A 32 -0.36 12.49 13.03
C LEU A 32 -0.04 12.80 11.56
N PRO A 33 1.16 12.44 11.06
CA PRO A 33 1.51 12.62 9.65
C PRO A 33 0.72 11.67 8.75
N VAL A 34 0.14 12.21 7.67
CA VAL A 34 -0.68 11.47 6.69
C VAL A 34 0.10 10.28 6.12
N PHE A 35 1.40 10.46 5.84
CA PHE A 35 2.26 9.40 5.34
C PHE A 35 2.30 8.17 6.28
N ALA A 36 2.48 8.38 7.59
CA ALA A 36 2.49 7.29 8.55
C ALA A 36 1.10 6.63 8.69
N ILE A 37 0.03 7.43 8.62
CA ILE A 37 -1.35 6.91 8.63
C ILE A 37 -1.58 6.00 7.41
N CYS A 38 -1.15 6.41 6.22
CA CYS A 38 -1.24 5.60 5.02
C CYS A 38 -0.50 4.26 5.16
N ILE A 39 0.71 4.25 5.75
CA ILE A 39 1.45 3.01 6.01
C ILE A 39 0.70 2.14 7.03
N ALA A 40 0.22 2.71 8.13
CA ALA A 40 -0.53 1.96 9.13
C ALA A 40 -1.79 1.32 8.52
N ILE A 41 -2.54 2.08 7.72
CA ILE A 41 -3.73 1.58 7.02
C ILE A 41 -3.38 0.49 6.01
N ALA A 42 -2.23 0.60 5.32
CA ALA A 42 -1.77 -0.46 4.44
C ALA A 42 -1.63 -1.79 5.17
N PHE A 43 -1.05 -1.81 6.37
CA PHE A 43 -0.92 -3.04 7.17
C PHE A 43 -2.25 -3.50 7.76
N ILE A 44 -3.07 -2.58 8.30
CA ILE A 44 -4.37 -2.90 8.87
C ILE A 44 -5.29 -3.56 7.83
N MET A 45 -5.31 -3.05 6.61
CA MET A 45 -6.05 -3.65 5.49
C MET A 45 -5.64 -5.12 5.26
N GLN A 46 -4.33 -5.42 5.30
CA GLN A 46 -3.86 -6.79 5.13
C GLN A 46 -4.22 -7.69 6.30
N TRP A 47 -4.16 -7.17 7.53
CA TRP A 47 -4.55 -7.94 8.71
C TRP A 47 -6.06 -8.24 8.73
N ILE A 48 -6.89 -7.27 8.33
CA ILE A 48 -8.33 -7.47 8.19
C ILE A 48 -8.63 -8.49 7.10
N ALA A 49 -8.01 -8.37 5.93
CA ALA A 49 -8.23 -9.28 4.80
C ALA A 49 -7.67 -10.69 5.03
N PHE A 50 -6.64 -10.83 5.86
CA PHE A 50 -6.11 -12.13 6.29
C PHE A 50 -7.16 -12.97 7.02
N ILE A 51 -8.03 -12.36 7.86
CA ILE A 51 -9.02 -13.08 8.67
C ILE A 51 -9.98 -13.92 7.78
N PRO A 52 -10.75 -13.33 6.84
CA PRO A 52 -11.64 -14.10 5.97
C PRO A 52 -10.87 -15.02 5.03
N ALA A 53 -9.66 -14.65 4.59
CA ALA A 53 -8.83 -15.50 3.75
C ALA A 53 -8.33 -16.77 4.47
N TRP A 54 -8.04 -16.65 5.77
CA TRP A 54 -7.62 -17.77 6.60
C TRP A 54 -8.78 -18.73 6.89
N ILE A 55 -9.97 -18.18 7.21
CA ILE A 55 -11.20 -18.96 7.43
C ILE A 55 -11.58 -19.74 6.17
N ASN A 56 -11.61 -19.05 5.02
CA ASN A 56 -12.05 -19.64 3.76
C ASN A 56 -10.94 -20.37 2.99
N LYS A 57 -9.71 -20.42 3.55
CA LYS A 57 -8.53 -21.05 2.94
C LYS A 57 -8.32 -20.64 1.46
N THR A 58 -8.61 -19.37 1.16
CA THR A 58 -8.64 -18.84 -0.21
C THR A 58 -7.60 -17.75 -0.39
N GLU A 59 -6.93 -17.80 -1.54
CA GLU A 59 -5.97 -16.82 -2.03
C GLU A 59 -6.60 -15.84 -3.01
N LYS A 60 -7.85 -16.08 -3.42
CA LYS A 60 -8.49 -15.34 -4.52
C LYS A 60 -8.54 -13.83 -4.28
N PHE A 61 -8.62 -13.43 -3.01
CA PHE A 61 -8.70 -12.03 -2.63
C PHE A 61 -7.34 -11.38 -2.42
N TYR A 62 -6.25 -12.14 -2.40
CA TYR A 62 -4.93 -11.61 -2.06
C TYR A 62 -4.49 -10.48 -2.99
N ASP A 63 -4.54 -10.68 -4.31
CA ASP A 63 -4.13 -9.66 -5.29
C ASP A 63 -5.13 -8.48 -5.36
N LEU A 64 -6.41 -8.76 -5.14
CA LEU A 64 -7.46 -7.74 -5.09
C LEU A 64 -7.26 -6.83 -3.87
N THR A 65 -6.95 -7.39 -2.70
CA THR A 65 -6.65 -6.64 -1.48
C THR A 65 -5.43 -5.76 -1.66
N GLY A 66 -4.37 -6.26 -2.29
CA GLY A 66 -3.19 -5.45 -2.62
C GLY A 66 -3.55 -4.20 -3.44
N SER A 67 -4.32 -4.39 -4.50
CA SER A 67 -4.75 -3.29 -5.39
C SER A 67 -5.71 -2.32 -4.70
N ALA A 68 -6.67 -2.84 -3.93
CA ALA A 68 -7.56 -2.03 -3.11
C ALA A 68 -6.78 -1.19 -2.08
N THR A 69 -5.74 -1.76 -1.48
CA THR A 69 -4.88 -1.06 -0.52
C THR A 69 -4.17 0.13 -1.18
N TYR A 70 -3.61 -0.03 -2.39
CA TYR A 70 -3.04 1.11 -3.14
C TYR A 70 -4.06 2.23 -3.34
N ILE A 71 -5.25 1.89 -3.82
CA ILE A 71 -6.31 2.88 -4.10
C ILE A 71 -6.70 3.59 -2.80
N THR A 72 -6.89 2.85 -1.71
CA THR A 72 -7.24 3.41 -0.40
C THR A 72 -6.17 4.36 0.12
N VAL A 73 -4.89 3.97 0.14
CA VAL A 73 -3.84 4.83 0.71
C VAL A 73 -3.61 6.09 -0.13
N ILE A 74 -3.74 6.00 -1.46
CA ILE A 74 -3.64 7.16 -2.36
C ILE A 74 -4.84 8.09 -2.18
N ALA A 75 -6.06 7.54 -2.11
CA ALA A 75 -7.26 8.33 -1.87
C ALA A 75 -7.19 9.07 -0.53
N LEU A 76 -6.73 8.40 0.53
CA LEU A 76 -6.54 9.02 1.84
C LEU A 76 -5.48 10.12 1.80
N ALA A 77 -4.35 9.89 1.13
CA ALA A 77 -3.33 10.90 0.95
C ALA A 77 -3.90 12.14 0.25
N CYS A 78 -4.74 11.96 -0.79
CA CYS A 78 -5.39 13.08 -1.47
C CYS A 78 -6.36 13.83 -0.55
N VAL A 79 -7.25 13.12 0.14
CA VAL A 79 -8.31 13.74 0.98
C VAL A 79 -7.73 14.56 2.13
N TYR A 80 -6.63 14.09 2.73
CA TYR A 80 -6.06 14.69 3.93
C TYR A 80 -4.83 15.58 3.68
N THR A 81 -4.48 15.81 2.42
CA THR A 81 -3.49 16.82 2.04
C THR A 81 -4.20 18.16 1.86
N ALA A 82 -3.72 19.21 2.54
CA ALA A 82 -4.36 20.53 2.52
C ALA A 82 -4.37 21.18 1.12
N GLU A 83 -3.33 20.95 0.31
CA GLU A 83 -3.21 21.50 -1.04
C GLU A 83 -2.99 20.39 -2.08
N LEU A 84 -4.05 20.11 -2.85
CA LEU A 84 -4.02 19.22 -4.00
C LEU A 84 -3.74 20.01 -5.29
N SER A 85 -2.46 20.13 -5.64
CA SER A 85 -2.05 20.68 -6.93
C SER A 85 -2.36 19.73 -8.10
N LEU A 86 -2.41 20.25 -9.33
CA LEU A 86 -2.63 19.44 -10.54
C LEU A 86 -1.62 18.28 -10.65
N LEU A 87 -0.36 18.53 -10.32
CA LEU A 87 0.69 17.50 -10.34
C LEU A 87 0.38 16.36 -9.36
N LYS A 88 -0.04 16.67 -8.12
CA LYS A 88 -0.42 15.65 -7.12
C LYS A 88 -1.61 14.82 -7.60
N MET A 89 -2.60 15.46 -8.24
CA MET A 89 -3.74 14.76 -8.84
C MET A 89 -3.32 13.84 -9.98
N ILE A 90 -2.41 14.27 -10.86
CA ILE A 90 -1.88 13.43 -11.94
C ILE A 90 -1.16 12.20 -11.37
N ILE A 91 -0.29 12.38 -10.37
CA ILE A 91 0.40 11.26 -9.70
C ILE A 91 -0.62 10.28 -9.12
N ALA A 92 -1.62 10.78 -8.38
CA ALA A 92 -2.67 9.95 -7.81
C ALA A 92 -3.43 9.17 -8.88
N ALA A 93 -3.83 9.83 -9.97
CA ALA A 93 -4.53 9.22 -11.10
C ALA A 93 -3.69 8.12 -11.75
N CYS A 94 -2.39 8.36 -12.00
CA CYS A 94 -1.49 7.35 -12.55
C CYS A 94 -1.41 6.10 -11.67
N VAL A 95 -1.29 6.27 -10.35
CA VAL A 95 -1.23 5.12 -9.42
C VAL A 95 -2.55 4.37 -9.38
N VAL A 96 -3.70 5.08 -9.34
CA VAL A 96 -5.02 4.44 -9.34
C VAL A 96 -5.27 3.68 -10.65
N LEU A 97 -4.96 4.28 -11.80
CA LEU A 97 -5.09 3.62 -13.10
C LEU A 97 -4.21 2.36 -13.19
N TRP A 98 -2.96 2.45 -12.73
CA TRP A 98 -2.06 1.31 -12.67
C TRP A 98 -2.59 0.21 -11.74
N ALA A 99 -3.04 0.56 -10.55
CA ALA A 99 -3.57 -0.38 -9.56
C ALA A 99 -4.84 -1.08 -10.07
N LEU A 100 -5.75 -0.35 -10.71
CA LEU A 100 -6.95 -0.91 -11.34
C LEU A 100 -6.59 -1.85 -12.50
N ARG A 101 -5.69 -1.44 -13.39
CA ARG A 101 -5.27 -2.25 -14.54
C ARG A 101 -4.58 -3.53 -14.11
N LEU A 102 -3.63 -3.45 -13.17
CA LEU A 102 -2.89 -4.61 -12.69
C LEU A 102 -3.77 -5.52 -11.83
N GLY A 103 -4.54 -4.96 -10.90
CA GLY A 103 -5.44 -5.71 -10.02
C GLY A 103 -6.52 -6.45 -10.78
N SER A 104 -7.14 -5.81 -11.78
CA SER A 104 -8.17 -6.46 -12.61
C SER A 104 -7.58 -7.62 -13.40
N PHE A 105 -6.39 -7.44 -14.01
CA PHE A 105 -5.70 -8.49 -14.73
C PHE A 105 -5.36 -9.69 -13.84
N LEU A 106 -4.81 -9.45 -12.64
CA LEU A 106 -4.45 -10.51 -11.69
C LEU A 106 -5.69 -11.25 -11.17
N PHE A 107 -6.77 -10.53 -10.86
CA PHE A 107 -8.01 -11.14 -10.41
C PHE A 107 -8.64 -12.01 -11.50
N LEU A 108 -8.73 -11.51 -12.74
CA LEU A 108 -9.26 -12.27 -13.88
C LEU A 108 -8.44 -13.55 -14.11
N ARG A 109 -7.12 -13.46 -13.96
CA ARG A 109 -6.23 -14.62 -14.06
C ARG A 109 -6.54 -15.68 -13.00
N ILE A 110 -6.70 -15.30 -11.74
CA ILE A 110 -7.00 -16.27 -10.66
C ILE A 110 -8.37 -16.93 -10.87
N VAL A 111 -9.36 -16.18 -11.37
CA VAL A 111 -10.68 -16.74 -11.68
C VAL A 111 -10.59 -17.79 -12.78
N GLN A 112 -9.75 -17.58 -13.80
CA GLN A 112 -9.55 -18.50 -14.92
C GLN A 112 -8.72 -19.74 -14.52
N ASP A 113 -7.60 -19.53 -13.82
CA ASP A 113 -6.66 -20.60 -13.44
C ASP A 113 -7.15 -21.42 -12.22
N LYS A 114 -8.28 -21.02 -11.59
CA LYS A 114 -8.99 -21.61 -10.43
C LYS A 114 -8.20 -21.72 -9.12
N ASN A 115 -6.88 -21.92 -9.16
CA ASN A 115 -6.04 -22.11 -7.97
C ASN A 115 -4.58 -21.73 -8.28
N ASP A 116 -3.91 -20.98 -7.39
CA ASP A 116 -2.48 -20.72 -7.52
C ASP A 116 -1.70 -21.78 -6.72
N ARG A 117 -0.98 -22.67 -7.43
CA ARG A 117 -0.15 -23.73 -6.84
C ARG A 117 0.84 -23.23 -5.78
N ARG A 118 1.20 -21.94 -5.80
CA ARG A 118 2.08 -21.32 -4.78
C ARG A 118 1.43 -21.33 -3.41
N PHE A 119 0.12 -21.09 -3.33
CA PHE A 119 -0.59 -20.99 -2.05
C PHE A 119 -0.95 -22.34 -1.46
N ASP A 120 -0.93 -23.43 -2.23
CA ASP A 120 -1.26 -24.78 -1.75
C ASP A 120 -0.39 -25.20 -0.56
N LYS A 121 0.90 -24.86 -0.57
CA LYS A 121 1.83 -25.14 0.55
C LYS A 121 1.85 -24.07 1.64
N ILE A 122 1.25 -22.91 1.38
CA ILE A 122 1.24 -21.75 2.29
C ILE A 122 -0.01 -21.77 3.17
N LYS A 123 -1.18 -22.14 2.62
CA LYS A 123 -2.48 -22.27 3.31
C LYS A 123 -2.46 -23.25 4.50
N THR A 124 -1.49 -24.16 4.54
CA THR A 124 -1.35 -25.19 5.57
C THR A 124 -0.76 -24.65 6.88
N ASN A 125 0.05 -23.59 6.83
CA ASN A 125 0.68 -23.00 8.01
C ASN A 125 0.21 -21.56 8.22
N PRO A 126 -0.56 -21.26 9.30
CA PRO A 126 -1.14 -19.94 9.52
C PRO A 126 -0.08 -18.85 9.68
N ALA A 127 1.04 -19.12 10.35
CA ALA A 127 2.12 -18.15 10.49
C ALA A 127 2.80 -17.81 9.15
N ARG A 128 2.97 -18.82 8.29
CA ARG A 128 3.53 -18.63 6.94
C ARG A 128 2.57 -17.88 6.04
N PHE A 129 1.27 -18.18 6.14
CA PHE A 129 0.23 -17.45 5.43
C PHE A 129 0.19 -15.99 5.89
N PHE A 130 0.12 -15.71 7.19
CA PHE A 130 0.13 -14.32 7.70
C PHE A 130 1.38 -13.52 7.29
N SER A 131 2.52 -14.19 7.15
CA SER A 131 3.76 -13.55 6.67
C SER A 131 3.64 -13.04 5.23
N THR A 132 2.87 -13.70 4.36
CA THR A 132 2.65 -13.20 2.99
C THR A 132 1.83 -11.91 3.02
N TRP A 133 0.75 -11.87 3.80
CA TRP A 133 -0.07 -10.67 3.96
C TRP A 133 0.72 -9.48 4.53
N ASN A 134 1.62 -9.71 5.49
CA ASN A 134 2.52 -8.66 5.99
C ASN A 134 3.52 -8.20 4.93
N LEU A 135 4.09 -9.14 4.17
CA LEU A 135 5.00 -8.80 3.08
C LEU A 135 4.28 -7.99 1.99
N GLN A 136 3.00 -8.28 1.73
CA GLN A 136 2.17 -7.48 0.82
C GLN A 136 1.96 -6.06 1.34
N GLY A 137 1.66 -5.90 2.63
CA GLY A 137 1.54 -4.59 3.28
C GLY A 137 2.82 -3.79 3.12
N LEU A 138 3.96 -4.39 3.44
CA LEU A 138 5.29 -3.80 3.25
C LEU A 138 5.54 -3.41 1.79
N TRP A 139 5.25 -4.31 0.86
CA TRP A 139 5.42 -4.08 -0.57
C TRP A 139 4.64 -2.85 -1.04
N VAL A 140 3.35 -2.76 -0.67
CA VAL A 140 2.51 -1.62 -0.99
C VAL A 140 3.10 -0.35 -0.38
N SER A 141 3.49 -0.36 0.89
CA SER A 141 4.08 0.80 1.55
C SER A 141 5.38 1.28 0.87
N PHE A 142 6.31 0.37 0.55
CA PHE A 142 7.59 0.73 -0.05
C PHE A 142 7.45 1.27 -1.46
N THR A 143 6.66 0.59 -2.29
CA THR A 143 6.50 0.98 -3.70
C THR A 143 5.60 2.21 -3.86
N ALA A 144 4.64 2.42 -2.96
CA ALA A 144 3.83 3.65 -2.92
C ALA A 144 4.55 4.81 -2.22
N ALA A 145 5.68 4.59 -1.55
CA ALA A 145 6.34 5.60 -0.71
C ALA A 145 6.64 6.89 -1.48
N ALA A 146 7.20 6.80 -2.70
CA ALA A 146 7.50 7.98 -3.51
C ALA A 146 6.23 8.77 -3.88
N ALA A 147 5.15 8.07 -4.26
CA ALA A 147 3.87 8.70 -4.58
C ALA A 147 3.21 9.33 -3.34
N LEU A 148 3.21 8.62 -2.21
CA LEU A 148 2.68 9.11 -0.94
C LEU A 148 3.47 10.31 -0.41
N ALA A 149 4.80 10.31 -0.54
CA ALA A 149 5.65 11.44 -0.18
C ALA A 149 5.34 12.65 -1.06
N ALA A 150 5.23 12.46 -2.38
CA ALA A 150 4.91 13.54 -3.31
C ALA A 150 3.52 14.14 -3.05
N ILE A 151 2.49 13.30 -2.87
CA ILE A 151 1.11 13.75 -2.62
C ILE A 151 1.01 14.43 -1.26
N SER A 152 1.51 13.78 -0.20
CA SER A 152 1.36 14.29 1.17
C SER A 152 2.32 15.42 1.52
N SER A 153 3.31 15.75 0.66
CA SER A 153 4.23 16.85 0.90
C SER A 153 3.49 18.17 1.15
N GLY A 154 3.85 18.85 2.24
CA GLY A 154 3.33 20.18 2.58
C GLY A 154 3.95 21.32 1.75
N ARG A 155 4.83 21.01 0.79
CA ARG A 155 5.41 22.01 -0.11
C ARG A 155 4.46 22.30 -1.26
N THR A 156 4.15 23.57 -1.45
CA THR A 156 3.53 24.08 -2.67
C THR A 156 4.57 24.02 -3.79
N GLU A 157 4.54 22.94 -4.56
CA GLU A 157 5.40 22.80 -5.75
C GLU A 157 5.04 23.91 -6.76
N GLN A 158 5.97 24.86 -6.98
CA GLN A 158 5.93 25.83 -8.07
C GLN A 158 6.20 25.14 -9.43
N GLY A 159 5.50 24.05 -9.73
CA GLY A 159 5.83 23.11 -10.80
C GLY A 159 5.65 23.62 -12.24
N PHE A 160 5.20 24.86 -12.43
CA PHE A 160 5.13 25.52 -13.74
C PHE A 160 5.48 27.01 -13.70
N ALA A 161 5.41 27.67 -12.53
CA ALA A 161 5.77 29.09 -12.39
C ALA A 161 7.27 29.34 -12.59
N ALA A 162 8.13 28.38 -12.25
CA ALA A 162 9.59 28.51 -12.44
C ALA A 162 10.01 28.45 -13.93
N ILE A 163 9.21 27.81 -14.79
CA ILE A 163 9.48 27.73 -16.24
C ILE A 163 8.97 28.99 -16.95
N ALA A 164 7.94 29.66 -16.41
CA ALA A 164 7.37 30.88 -16.99
C ALA A 164 8.20 32.15 -16.73
N ILE A 165 9.29 32.07 -15.94
CA ILE A 165 10.16 33.20 -15.57
C ILE A 165 11.51 33.15 -16.32
N ILE A 166 11.72 32.14 -17.19
CA ILE A 166 12.88 32.04 -18.09
C ILE A 166 12.41 32.28 -19.52
#